data_AF-A0A077K480-F1
#
_entry.id   AF-A0A077K480-F1
#
_cell.length_a   1.000
_cell.length_b   1.000
_cell.length_c   1.000
_cell.angle_alpha   90.00
_cell.angle_beta   90.00
_cell.angle_gamma   90.00
#
_symmetry.space_group_name_H-M   'P 1'
#
loop_
_entity.id
_entity.type
_entity.pdbx_description
1 polymer ?
#
loop_
_entity_poly.entity_id
_entity_poly.type
_entity_poly.pdbx_seq_one_letter_code
_entity_poly.pdbx_strand_id
1 'polypeptide(L)'
;MDNQHRKIAGYRELTQDDIDLMNRVKAVGAELLALQAALAGRLSTDLEVKQAAAKASKLAPEHESSPECVELRRFLAAEPLRWAAIAKTDIQTGVMALVRAIAQPEGC
;
A
#
# COMPACT_ATOMS: atom_id res chain seq x y z
N MET A 1 3.46 12.33 -35.65
CA MET A 1 3.78 10.94 -35.31
C MET A 1 2.45 10.20 -35.28
N ASP A 2 2.07 9.63 -36.41
CA ASP A 2 0.76 9.00 -36.59
C ASP A 2 0.77 7.56 -36.06
N ASN A 3 -0.37 7.19 -35.44
CA ASN A 3 -0.77 5.83 -35.06
C ASN A 3 -0.20 5.23 -33.77
N GLN A 4 -0.42 5.88 -32.62
CA GLN A 4 -0.36 5.18 -31.31
C GLN A 4 -1.74 4.79 -30.76
N HIS A 5 -2.83 5.09 -31.47
CA HIS A 5 -4.18 4.56 -31.19
C HIS A 5 -4.39 3.22 -31.91
N ARG A 6 -3.55 2.20 -31.63
CA ARG A 6 -3.86 0.85 -32.10
C ARG A 6 -4.94 0.26 -31.20
N LYS A 7 -6.13 0.04 -31.77
CA LYS A 7 -7.24 -0.66 -31.15
C LYS A 7 -6.74 -1.96 -30.52
N ILE A 8 -6.75 -2.04 -29.19
CA ILE A 8 -6.48 -3.29 -28.49
C ILE A 8 -7.75 -4.13 -28.64
N ALA A 9 -7.64 -5.36 -29.15
CA ALA A 9 -8.79 -6.24 -29.31
C ALA A 9 -9.49 -6.42 -27.94
N GLY A 10 -10.82 -6.25 -27.92
CA GLY A 10 -11.63 -6.32 -26.69
C GLY A 10 -11.75 -5.00 -25.91
N TYR A 11 -11.34 -3.86 -26.47
CA TYR A 11 -11.53 -2.53 -25.85
C TYR A 11 -12.13 -1.53 -26.83
N ARG A 12 -12.82 -0.52 -26.28
CA ARG A 12 -13.21 0.67 -27.04
C ARG A 12 -11.98 1.46 -27.50
N GLU A 13 -12.19 2.32 -28.49
CA GLU A 13 -11.17 3.29 -28.86
C GLU A 13 -11.01 4.35 -27.76
N LEU A 14 -9.75 4.61 -27.38
CA LEU A 14 -9.40 5.56 -26.34
C LEU A 14 -9.01 6.88 -26.98
N THR A 15 -9.65 7.95 -26.51
CA THR A 15 -9.28 9.32 -26.85
C THR A 15 -7.98 9.71 -26.12
N GLN A 16 -7.36 10.80 -26.55
CA GLN A 16 -6.21 11.35 -25.83
C GLN A 16 -6.58 11.72 -24.38
N ASP A 17 -7.76 12.29 -24.16
CA ASP A 17 -8.26 12.64 -22.83
C ASP A 17 -8.39 11.41 -21.92
N ASP A 18 -8.82 10.27 -22.46
CA ASP A 18 -8.87 9.00 -21.71
C ASP A 18 -7.48 8.53 -21.28
N ILE A 19 -6.51 8.63 -22.20
CA ILE A 19 -5.11 8.23 -21.96
C ILE A 19 -4.49 9.13 -20.89
N ASP A 20 -4.71 10.44 -21.00
CA ASP A 20 -4.18 11.42 -20.05
C ASP A 20 -4.78 11.22 -18.66
N LEU A 21 -6.08 10.94 -18.58
CA LEU A 21 -6.75 10.61 -17.32
C LEU A 21 -6.19 9.31 -16.72
N MET A 22 -6.00 8.25 -17.52
CA MET A 22 -5.37 7.01 -17.06
C MET A 22 -3.95 7.23 -16.51
N ASN A 23 -3.14 8.03 -17.21
CA ASN A 23 -1.78 8.35 -16.78
C ASN A 23 -1.79 9.13 -15.47
N ARG A 24 -2.71 10.08 -15.30
CA ARG A 24 -2.89 10.82 -14.04
C ARG A 24 -3.27 9.89 -12.88
N VAL A 25 -4.22 8.97 -13.11
CA VAL A 25 -4.60 7.97 -12.09
C VAL A 25 -3.40 7.11 -11.69
N LYS A 26 -2.62 6.63 -12.66
CA LYS A 26 -1.41 5.83 -12.39
C LYS A 26 -0.35 6.61 -11.63
N ALA A 27 -0.15 7.89 -11.97
CA ALA A 27 0.80 8.76 -11.27
C ALA A 27 0.43 8.93 -9.80
N VAL A 28 -0.82 9.30 -9.50
CA VAL A 28 -1.31 9.41 -8.11
C VAL A 28 -1.25 8.06 -7.39
N GLY A 29 -1.58 6.96 -8.07
CA GLY A 29 -1.43 5.61 -7.53
C GLY A 29 0.01 5.29 -7.12
N ALA A 30 0.99 5.70 -7.93
CA ALA A 30 2.41 5.52 -7.61
C ALA A 30 2.85 6.37 -6.42
N GLU A 31 2.37 7.61 -6.30
CA GLU A 31 2.63 8.48 -5.14
C GLU A 31 2.05 7.89 -3.85
N LEU A 32 0.82 7.38 -3.88
CA LEU A 32 0.20 6.71 -2.74
C LEU A 32 0.97 5.45 -2.34
N LEU A 33 1.44 4.67 -3.31
CA LEU A 33 2.27 3.49 -3.03
C LEU A 33 3.65 3.86 -2.45
N ALA A 34 4.23 4.98 -2.87
CA ALA A 34 5.47 5.48 -2.27
C ALA A 34 5.27 5.89 -0.81
N LEU A 35 4.18 6.59 -0.49
CA LEU A 35 3.80 6.93 0.89
C LEU A 35 3.52 5.67 1.72
N GLN A 36 2.81 4.70 1.17
CA GLN A 36 2.55 3.41 1.81
C GLN A 36 3.88 2.70 2.13
N ALA A 37 4.84 2.67 1.20
CA ALA A 37 6.14 2.04 1.39
C ALA A 37 6.96 2.74 2.49
N ALA A 38 6.96 4.07 2.52
CA ALA A 38 7.62 4.85 3.56
C ALA A 38 7.03 4.55 4.96
N LEU A 39 5.69 4.51 5.06
CA LEU A 39 5.00 4.13 6.30
C LEU A 39 5.34 2.70 6.73
N ALA A 40 5.29 1.73 5.80
CA ALA A 40 5.61 0.34 6.09
C ALA A 40 7.06 0.17 6.59
N GLY A 41 8.01 0.87 5.96
CA GLY A 41 9.41 0.89 6.41
C GLY A 41 9.54 1.43 7.83
N ARG A 42 8.91 2.59 8.12
CA ARG A 42 8.89 3.17 9.47
C ARG A 42 8.28 2.20 10.49
N LEU A 43 7.18 1.54 10.16
CA LEU A 43 6.52 0.57 11.04
C LEU A 43 7.38 -0.68 11.30
N SER A 44 8.18 -1.12 10.32
CA SER A 44 9.15 -2.21 10.50
C SER A 44 10.23 -1.82 11.51
N THR A 45 10.83 -0.64 11.32
CA THR A 45 11.83 -0.12 12.27
C THR A 45 11.22 0.09 13.67
N ASP A 46 10.00 0.61 13.74
CA ASP A 46 9.27 0.78 15.00
C ASP A 46 9.06 -0.55 15.74
N LEU A 47 8.81 -1.64 15.01
CA LEU A 47 8.68 -2.97 15.58
C LEU A 47 10.02 -3.47 16.14
N GLU A 48 11.09 -3.38 15.34
CA GLU A 48 12.45 -3.79 15.75
C GLU A 48 12.91 -3.06 17.01
N VAL A 49 12.72 -1.74 17.05
CA VAL A 49 13.09 -0.89 18.19
C VAL A 49 12.28 -1.26 19.43
N LYS A 50 10.95 -1.44 19.30
CA LYS A 50 10.10 -1.83 20.43
C LYS A 50 10.43 -3.24 20.94
N GLN A 51 10.74 -4.18 20.05
CA GLN A 51 11.18 -5.52 20.42
C GLN A 51 12.50 -5.50 21.17
N ALA A 52 13.48 -4.73 20.68
CA ALA A 52 14.77 -4.57 21.35
C ALA A 52 14.62 -3.93 22.73
N ALA A 53 13.82 -2.85 22.85
CA ALA A 53 13.55 -2.18 24.11
C ALA A 53 12.84 -3.10 25.12
N ALA A 54 11.80 -3.81 24.68
CA ALA A 54 11.11 -4.78 25.53
C ALA A 54 12.07 -5.88 26.02
N LYS A 55 12.89 -6.44 25.14
CA LYS A 55 13.89 -7.45 25.51
C LYS A 55 14.92 -6.92 26.52
N ALA A 56 15.42 -5.69 26.32
CA ALA A 56 16.39 -5.06 27.20
C ALA A 56 15.81 -4.74 28.59
N SER A 57 14.50 -4.47 28.67
CA SER A 57 13.80 -4.18 29.93
C SER A 57 13.59 -5.41 30.82
N LYS A 58 13.69 -6.63 30.27
CA LYS A 58 13.45 -7.87 31.03
C LYS A 58 14.61 -8.16 31.99
N LEU A 59 14.30 -8.20 33.28
CA LEU A 59 15.23 -8.64 34.34
C LEU A 59 15.18 -10.17 34.57
N ALA A 60 14.06 -10.79 34.21
CA ALA A 60 13.83 -12.23 34.22
C ALA A 60 12.85 -12.58 33.09
N PRO A 61 12.80 -13.83 32.59
CA PRO A 61 11.93 -14.23 31.47
C PRO A 61 10.45 -13.86 31.65
N GLU A 62 9.94 -14.04 32.87
CA GLU A 62 8.56 -13.78 33.30
C GLU A 62 8.23 -12.30 33.54
N HIS A 63 9.22 -11.41 33.54
CA HIS A 63 9.00 -9.99 33.83
C HIS A 63 8.53 -9.25 32.58
N GLU A 64 7.23 -9.36 32.25
CA GLU A 64 6.61 -8.76 31.06
C GLU A 64 5.73 -7.52 31.34
N SER A 65 5.86 -6.98 32.55
CA SER A 65 5.06 -5.86 33.06
C SER A 65 5.70 -4.50 32.82
N SER A 66 6.94 -4.47 32.29
CA SER A 66 7.66 -3.22 32.02
C SER A 66 6.87 -2.36 31.02
N PRO A 67 7.01 -1.02 31.08
CA PRO A 67 6.38 -0.12 30.11
C PRO A 67 6.71 -0.49 28.66
N GLU A 68 7.93 -0.94 28.39
CA GLU A 68 8.40 -1.34 27.05
C GLU A 68 7.71 -2.62 26.57
N CYS A 69 7.54 -3.62 27.45
CA CYS A 69 6.78 -4.83 27.13
C CYS A 69 5.30 -4.52 26.88
N VAL A 70 4.71 -3.61 27.67
CA VAL A 70 3.32 -3.16 27.49
C VAL A 70 3.15 -2.43 26.15
N GLU A 71 4.04 -1.52 25.80
CA GLU A 71 3.98 -0.79 24.52
C GLU A 71 4.19 -1.72 23.33
N LEU A 72 5.12 -2.68 23.40
CA LEU A 72 5.28 -3.69 22.35
C LEU A 72 4.00 -4.49 22.16
N ARG A 73 3.36 -4.93 23.25
CA ARG A 73 2.10 -5.69 23.20
C ARG A 73 0.99 -4.87 22.57
N ARG A 74 0.86 -3.59 22.94
CA ARG A 74 -0.10 -2.66 22.35
C ARG A 74 0.16 -2.44 20.86
N PHE A 75 1.42 -2.30 20.45
CA PHE A 75 1.80 -2.16 19.04
C PHE A 75 1.45 -3.41 18.23
N LEU A 76 1.78 -4.60 18.75
CA LEU A 76 1.44 -5.88 18.10
C LEU A 76 -0.07 -6.08 17.98
N ALA A 77 -0.82 -5.78 19.03
CA ALA A 77 -2.28 -5.89 19.05
C ALA A 77 -2.97 -4.94 18.06
N ALA A 78 -2.35 -3.79 17.75
CA ALA A 78 -2.86 -2.87 16.74
C ALA A 78 -2.58 -3.33 15.30
N GLU A 79 -1.72 -4.34 15.10
CA GLU A 79 -1.36 -4.94 13.80
C GLU A 79 -1.02 -3.92 12.68
N PRO A 80 -0.19 -2.90 12.93
CA PRO A 80 -0.02 -1.79 11.99
C PRO A 80 0.61 -2.23 10.66
N LEU A 81 1.48 -3.23 10.66
CA LEU A 81 2.04 -3.82 9.44
C LEU A 81 0.98 -4.50 8.57
N ARG A 82 -0.01 -5.17 9.20
CA ARG A 82 -1.14 -5.77 8.47
C ARG A 82 -1.99 -4.68 7.82
N TRP A 83 -2.27 -3.60 8.54
CA TRP A 83 -3.00 -2.47 7.98
C TRP A 83 -2.26 -1.79 6.84
N ALA A 84 -0.93 -1.64 6.92
CA ALA A 84 -0.12 -1.12 5.82
C ALA A 84 -0.15 -2.05 4.59
N ALA A 85 -0.18 -3.37 4.79
CA ALA A 85 -0.29 -4.34 3.71
C ALA A 85 -1.66 -4.30 3.02
N ILE A 86 -2.75 -4.19 3.79
CA ILE A 86 -4.11 -4.01 3.26
C ILE A 86 -4.18 -2.74 2.42
N ALA A 87 -3.68 -1.62 2.96
CA ALA A 87 -3.66 -0.36 2.22
C ALA A 87 -2.95 -0.48 0.86
N LYS A 88 -1.82 -1.22 0.80
CA LYS A 88 -1.12 -1.48 -0.47
C LYS A 88 -2.03 -2.19 -1.48
N THR A 89 -2.69 -3.27 -1.05
CA THR A 89 -3.61 -4.05 -1.91
C THR A 89 -4.81 -3.21 -2.35
N ASP A 90 -5.39 -2.42 -1.45
CA ASP A 90 -6.56 -1.59 -1.73
C ASP A 90 -6.22 -0.43 -2.68
N ILE A 91 -5.06 0.20 -2.52
CA ILE A 91 -4.56 1.22 -3.45
C ILE A 91 -4.38 0.62 -4.84
N GLN A 92 -3.71 -0.54 -4.94
CA GLN A 92 -3.49 -1.21 -6.23
C GLN A 92 -4.81 -1.60 -6.89
N THR A 93 -5.74 -2.16 -6.11
CA THR A 93 -7.07 -2.55 -6.58
C THR A 93 -7.86 -1.32 -7.04
N GLY A 94 -7.86 -0.24 -6.26
CA GLY A 94 -8.55 1.00 -6.59
C GLY A 94 -8.01 1.65 -7.86
N VAL A 95 -6.68 1.74 -8.00
CA VAL A 95 -6.03 2.25 -9.22
C VAL A 95 -6.42 1.40 -10.43
N MET A 96 -6.42 0.07 -10.30
CA MET A 96 -6.83 -0.82 -11.39
C MET A 96 -8.32 -0.71 -11.73
N ALA A 97 -9.20 -0.55 -10.73
CA ALA A 97 -10.62 -0.34 -10.93
C ALA A 97 -10.89 0.98 -11.68
N LEU A 98 -10.19 2.06 -11.32
CA LEU A 98 -10.27 3.35 -12.02
C LEU A 98 -9.79 3.23 -13.48
N VAL A 99 -8.64 2.60 -13.71
CA VAL A 99 -8.13 2.36 -15.07
C VAL A 99 -9.12 1.54 -15.89
N ARG A 100 -9.71 0.49 -15.30
CA ARG A 100 -10.72 -0.34 -15.98
C ARG A 100 -11.99 0.45 -16.31
N ALA A 101 -12.43 1.35 -15.42
CA ALA A 101 -13.58 2.21 -15.65
C ALA A 101 -13.36 3.18 -16.82
N ILE A 102 -12.14 3.68 -17.00
CA ILE A 102 -11.78 4.50 -18.16
C ILE A 102 -11.70 3.63 -19.41
N ALA A 103 -11.02 2.47 -19.31
CA ALA A 103 -10.73 1.60 -20.44
C ALA A 103 -11.97 0.91 -21.04
N GLN A 104 -13.00 0.65 -20.24
CA GLN A 104 -14.28 0.04 -20.67
C GLN A 104 -14.08 -1.19 -21.59
N PRO A 105 -13.44 -2.27 -21.10
CA PRO A 105 -13.28 -3.50 -21.89
C PRO A 105 -14.62 -4.09 -22.33
N GLU A 106 -14.67 -4.60 -23.55
CA GLU A 106 -15.80 -5.35 -24.10
C GLU A 106 -15.64 -6.86 -23.79
N GLY A 107 -16.71 -7.50 -23.31
CA GLY A 107 -16.73 -8.93 -22.97
C GLY A 107 -16.39 -9.22 -21.50
N CYS A 108 -17.36 -9.78 -20.77
CA CYS A 108 -17.16 -10.46 -19.50
C CYS A 108 -16.97 -11.96 -19.73
#